data_AF-A0A847NWF8-F1
#
_entry.id   AF-A0A847NWF8-F1
#
_cell.length_a   1.000
_cell.length_b   1.000
_cell.length_c   1.000
_cell.angle_alpha   90.00
_cell.angle_beta   90.00
_cell.angle_gamma   90.00
#
_symmetry.space_group_name_H-M   'P 1'
#
loop_
_entity.id
_entity.type
_entity.pdbx_description
1 polymer ?
#
loop_
_entity_poly.entity_id
_entity_poly.type
_entity_poly.pdbx_seq_one_letter_code
_entity_poly.pdbx_strand_id
1 'polypeptide(L)'
;MKRIPTDIDPIKNNPESYNVVLIGGPLWGFKGIAPASRTYLLQNKDKIKQVAFFMTRAGKRSSDPALNDLKEVYGKPVLGTLDIMQKDLESPETTEQIASFVKTVKNAKH
;
A
#
# COMPACT_ATOMS: atom_id res chain seq x y z
N MET A 1 -6.26 -11.85 -16.44
CA MET A 1 -4.99 -12.33 -15.86
C MET A 1 -5.33 -13.06 -14.58
N LYS A 2 -4.98 -14.35 -14.45
CA LYS A 2 -5.28 -15.12 -13.23
C LYS A 2 -4.47 -14.53 -12.08
N ARG A 3 -5.13 -14.19 -10.96
CA ARG A 3 -4.50 -13.58 -9.77
C ARG A 3 -3.89 -14.70 -8.89
N ILE A 4 -2.87 -15.38 -9.41
CA ILE A 4 -2.18 -16.48 -8.73
C ILE A 4 -1.07 -15.88 -7.85
N PRO A 5 -0.91 -16.31 -6.57
CA PRO A 5 0.23 -15.91 -5.75
C PRO A 5 1.56 -16.23 -6.45
N THR A 6 2.56 -15.38 -6.27
CA THR A 6 3.93 -15.63 -6.75
C THR A 6 4.79 -16.14 -5.61
N ASP A 7 5.85 -16.89 -5.94
CA ASP A 7 6.85 -17.23 -4.94
C ASP A 7 7.61 -15.95 -4.53
N ILE A 8 7.76 -15.79 -3.21
CA ILE A 8 8.55 -14.72 -2.59
C ILE A 8 9.52 -15.35 -1.60
N ASP A 9 10.68 -14.72 -1.42
CA ASP A 9 11.62 -15.15 -0.39
C ASP A 9 11.01 -15.09 1.01
N PRO A 10 11.53 -15.89 1.97
CA PRO A 10 11.10 -15.82 3.35
C PRO A 10 11.15 -14.39 3.91
N ILE A 11 10.08 -14.00 4.60
CA ILE A 11 10.00 -12.68 5.22
C ILE A 11 11.06 -12.56 6.33
N LYS A 12 11.80 -11.45 6.34
CA LYS A 12 12.84 -11.20 7.35
C LYS A 12 12.28 -10.59 8.63
N ASN A 13 11.20 -9.83 8.52
CA ASN A 13 10.55 -9.12 9.62
C ASN A 13 9.14 -9.68 9.84
N ASN A 14 8.81 -10.05 11.09
CA ASN A 14 7.47 -10.53 11.42
C ASN A 14 6.48 -9.34 11.46
N PRO A 15 5.41 -9.32 10.65
CA PRO A 15 4.41 -8.25 10.67
C PRO A 15 3.69 -8.10 12.02
N GLU A 16 3.58 -9.16 12.83
CA GLU A 16 2.92 -9.09 14.16
C GLU A 16 3.67 -8.20 15.14
N SER A 17 4.98 -8.01 14.92
CA SER A 17 5.85 -7.16 15.73
C SER A 17 5.60 -5.67 15.51
N TYR A 18 4.78 -5.30 14.52
CA TYR A 18 4.46 -3.91 14.19
C TYR A 18 2.99 -3.60 14.45
N ASN A 19 2.72 -2.39 14.96
CA ASN A 19 1.35 -1.91 15.12
C ASN A 19 0.73 -1.54 13.77
N VAL A 20 1.54 -0.99 12.87
CA VAL A 20 1.13 -0.63 11.52
C VAL A 20 2.15 -1.14 10.51
N VAL A 21 1.66 -1.72 9.41
CA VAL A 21 2.46 -2.07 8.24
C VAL A 21 2.06 -1.17 7.07
N LEU A 22 3.03 -0.54 6.40
CA LEU A 22 2.79 0.22 5.17
C LEU A 22 3.13 -0.65 3.97
N ILE A 23 2.20 -0.81 3.04
CA ILE A 23 2.43 -1.57 1.80
C ILE A 23 2.23 -0.65 0.62
N GLY A 24 3.23 -0.57 -0.25
CA GLY A 24 3.16 0.33 -1.38
C GLY A 24 4.27 0.12 -2.40
N GLY A 25 4.17 0.88 -3.49
CA GLY A 25 5.12 0.81 -4.58
C GLY A 25 4.65 1.59 -5.82
N PRO A 26 5.40 1.52 -6.93
CA PRO A 26 4.99 2.15 -8.17
C PRO A 26 3.77 1.45 -8.78
N LEU A 27 2.97 2.18 -9.56
CA LEU A 27 1.87 1.63 -10.35
C LEU A 27 2.42 0.85 -11.56
N TRP A 28 2.15 -0.44 -11.60
CA TRP A 28 2.52 -1.35 -12.69
C TRP A 28 1.35 -1.61 -13.64
N GLY A 29 1.65 -1.65 -14.94
CA GLY A 29 0.68 -2.06 -15.96
C GLY A 29 -0.63 -1.25 -15.96
N PHE A 30 -0.56 0.00 -15.52
CA PHE A 30 -1.67 0.96 -15.40
C PHE A 30 -2.76 0.64 -14.36
N LYS A 31 -2.67 -0.46 -13.62
CA LYS A 31 -3.77 -0.89 -12.73
C LYS A 31 -3.37 -1.75 -11.54
N GLY A 32 -2.09 -2.05 -11.35
CA GLY A 32 -1.66 -2.99 -10.32
C GLY A 32 -0.41 -2.55 -9.57
N ILE A 33 -0.04 -3.34 -8.57
CA ILE A 33 1.22 -3.29 -7.86
C ILE A 33 2.07 -4.52 -8.25
N ALA A 34 3.34 -4.54 -7.86
CA ALA A 34 4.18 -5.72 -7.98
C ALA A 34 3.49 -6.97 -7.39
N PRO A 35 3.48 -8.12 -8.11
CA PRO A 35 2.87 -9.36 -7.62
C PRO A 35 3.40 -9.82 -6.26
N ALA A 36 4.66 -9.52 -5.95
CA ALA A 36 5.29 -9.84 -4.67
C ALA A 36 4.62 -9.10 -3.50
N SER A 37 4.36 -7.79 -3.61
CA SER A 37 3.68 -7.01 -2.58
C SER A 37 2.27 -7.52 -2.31
N ARG A 38 1.56 -7.89 -3.38
CA ARG A 38 0.21 -8.47 -3.29
C ARG A 38 0.24 -9.85 -2.62
N THR A 39 1.23 -10.68 -2.94
CA THR A 39 1.40 -12.02 -2.35
C THR A 39 1.79 -11.95 -0.89
N TYR A 40 2.70 -11.03 -0.53
CA TYR A 40 3.03 -10.75 0.86
C TYR A 40 1.79 -10.41 1.68
N LEU A 41 0.95 -9.49 1.19
CA LEU A 41 -0.29 -9.11 1.86
C LEU A 41 -1.23 -10.32 2.01
N LEU A 42 -1.43 -11.10 0.95
CA LEU A 42 -2.31 -12.27 0.98
C LEU A 42 -1.86 -13.30 2.02
N GLN A 43 -0.55 -13.57 2.11
CA GLN A 43 0.02 -14.56 3.03
C GLN A 43 0.09 -14.08 4.49
N ASN A 44 0.06 -12.75 4.74
CA ASN A 44 0.31 -12.18 6.06
C ASN A 44 -0.82 -11.31 6.62
N LYS A 45 -1.93 -11.11 5.88
CA LYS A 45 -3.05 -10.26 6.30
C LYS A 45 -3.65 -10.59 7.66
N ASP A 46 -3.50 -11.82 8.15
CA ASP A 46 -4.01 -12.24 9.46
C ASP A 46 -3.05 -11.92 10.61
N LYS A 47 -1.79 -11.71 10.28
CA LYS A 47 -0.72 -11.29 11.19
C LYS A 47 -0.60 -9.77 11.31
N ILE A 48 -1.13 -9.05 10.32
CA ILE A 48 -1.09 -7.59 10.28
C ILE A 48 -2.24 -7.04 11.14
N LYS A 49 -1.87 -6.25 12.16
CA LYS A 49 -2.84 -5.57 13.04
C LYS A 49 -3.57 -4.45 12.30
N GLN A 50 -2.82 -3.54 11.69
CA GLN A 50 -3.32 -2.42 10.92
C GLN A 50 -2.44 -2.19 9.69
N VAL A 51 -3.05 -1.71 8.60
CA VAL A 51 -2.35 -1.46 7.34
C VAL A 51 -2.74 -0.10 6.76
N ALA A 52 -1.80 0.53 6.07
CA ALA A 52 -2.08 1.63 5.15
C ALA A 52 -1.35 1.39 3.83
N PHE A 53 -1.92 1.91 2.74
CA PHE A 53 -1.37 1.70 1.40
C PHE A 53 -0.85 2.99 0.79
N PHE A 54 0.20 2.90 -0.01
CA PHE A 54 0.66 4.05 -0.80
C PHE A 54 1.08 3.60 -2.20
N MET A 55 0.85 4.47 -3.18
CA MET A 55 1.24 4.23 -4.56
C MET A 55 1.98 5.44 -5.11
N THR A 56 2.91 5.19 -6.02
CA THR A 56 3.53 6.23 -6.83
C THR A 56 3.29 5.95 -8.32
N ARG A 57 3.17 7.00 -9.14
CA ARG A 57 2.91 6.84 -10.57
C ARG A 57 3.54 7.94 -11.40
N ALA A 58 4.08 7.61 -12.56
CA ALA A 58 4.55 8.61 -13.53
C ALA A 58 3.40 9.14 -14.43
N GLY A 59 2.40 8.30 -14.68
CA GLY A 59 1.29 8.61 -15.57
C GLY A 59 0.11 9.30 -14.88
N LYS A 60 -0.77 9.91 -15.68
CA LYS A 60 -2.01 10.57 -15.22
C LYS A 60 -3.09 9.60 -14.72
N ARG A 61 -2.96 8.29 -14.99
CA ARG A 61 -3.94 7.29 -14.55
C ARG A 61 -3.85 7.11 -13.04
N SER A 62 -4.97 7.24 -12.35
CA SER A 62 -5.06 7.00 -10.91
C SER A 62 -4.59 5.59 -10.53
N SER A 63 -4.00 5.48 -9.33
CA SER A 63 -3.64 4.20 -8.72
C SER A 63 -4.82 3.51 -8.02
N ASP A 64 -6.04 4.08 -8.07
CA ASP A 64 -7.24 3.52 -7.43
C ASP A 64 -7.49 2.03 -7.71
N PRO A 65 -7.33 1.52 -8.95
CA PRO A 65 -7.52 0.09 -9.20
C PRO A 65 -6.56 -0.79 -8.40
N ALA A 66 -5.31 -0.35 -8.23
CA ALA A 66 -4.31 -1.07 -7.45
C ALA A 66 -4.60 -0.98 -5.95
N LEU A 67 -4.95 0.22 -5.47
CA LEU A 67 -5.33 0.45 -4.06
C LEU A 67 -6.58 -0.36 -3.67
N ASN A 68 -7.57 -0.46 -4.57
CA ASN A 68 -8.78 -1.23 -4.34
C ASN A 68 -8.50 -2.74 -4.34
N ASP A 69 -7.65 -3.25 -5.24
CA ASP A 69 -7.22 -4.66 -5.18
C ASP A 69 -6.49 -4.99 -3.86
N LEU A 70 -5.64 -4.09 -3.35
CA LEU A 70 -4.99 -4.28 -2.06
C LEU A 70 -6.01 -4.30 -0.90
N LYS A 71 -7.02 -3.41 -0.92
CA LYS A 71 -8.11 -3.41 0.06
C LYS A 71 -8.92 -4.72 0.01
N GLU A 72 -9.26 -5.19 -1.19
CA GLU A 72 -9.97 -6.47 -1.41
C GLU A 72 -9.17 -7.65 -0.85
N VAL A 73 -7.85 -7.70 -1.11
CA VAL A 73 -6.98 -8.79 -0.61
C VAL A 73 -6.90 -8.77 0.91
N TYR A 74 -6.78 -7.58 1.51
CA TYR A 74 -6.68 -7.43 2.97
C TYR A 74 -7.99 -7.80 3.66
N GLY A 75 -9.14 -7.37 3.12
CA GLY A 75 -10.47 -7.72 3.63
C GLY A 75 -10.84 -7.13 4.99
N LYS A 76 -10.04 -6.20 5.53
CA LYS A 76 -10.25 -5.51 6.81
C LYS A 76 -10.13 -3.98 6.60
N PRO A 77 -10.57 -3.14 7.56
CA PRO A 77 -10.42 -1.69 7.46
C PRO A 77 -8.96 -1.26 7.30
N VAL A 78 -8.71 -0.34 6.36
CA VAL A 78 -7.39 0.26 6.13
C VAL A 78 -7.32 1.63 6.79
N LEU A 79 -6.17 2.00 7.35
CA LEU A 79 -5.98 3.29 8.01
C LEU A 79 -6.04 4.46 7.02
N GLY A 80 -5.54 4.24 5.81
CA GLY A 80 -5.54 5.27 4.78
C GLY A 80 -4.86 4.79 3.50
N THR A 81 -5.02 5.57 2.45
CA THR A 81 -4.33 5.38 1.18
C THR A 81 -3.71 6.67 0.69
N LEU A 82 -2.55 6.58 0.04
CA LEU A 82 -1.86 7.69 -0.60
C LEU A 82 -1.56 7.36 -2.06
N ASP A 83 -1.77 8.31 -2.98
CA ASP A 83 -1.39 8.18 -4.39
C ASP A 83 -0.65 9.43 -4.84
N ILE A 84 0.65 9.30 -5.12
CA ILE A 84 1.51 10.42 -5.52
C ILE A 84 1.94 10.27 -6.97
N MET A 85 1.74 11.33 -7.76
CA MET A 85 2.28 11.39 -9.11
C MET A 85 3.69 11.98 -9.11
N GLN A 86 4.61 11.37 -9.86
CA GLN A 86 6.02 11.75 -9.91
C GLN A 86 6.21 13.25 -10.20
N LYS A 87 5.43 13.80 -11.15
CA LYS A 87 5.54 15.21 -11.53
C LYS A 87 5.14 16.20 -10.44
N ASP A 88 4.44 15.73 -9.40
CA ASP A 88 3.97 16.56 -8.30
C ASP A 88 4.81 16.33 -7.02
N LEU A 89 5.86 15.50 -7.06
CA LEU A 89 6.65 15.14 -5.87
C LEU A 89 7.22 16.34 -5.10
N GLU A 90 7.63 17.38 -5.81
CA GLU A 90 8.21 18.59 -5.23
C GLU A 90 7.15 19.67 -4.91
N SER A 91 5.87 19.37 -5.12
CA SER A 91 4.81 20.33 -4.82
C SER A 91 4.57 20.45 -3.31
N PRO A 92 4.26 21.66 -2.80
CA PRO A 92 3.81 21.83 -1.43
C PRO A 92 2.59 20.97 -1.10
N GLU A 93 1.68 20.81 -2.07
CA GLU A 93 0.49 19.96 -1.94
C GLU A 93 0.84 18.50 -1.64
N THR A 94 1.82 17.93 -2.35
CA THR A 94 2.28 16.55 -2.08
C THR A 94 2.88 16.43 -0.69
N THR A 95 3.62 17.44 -0.23
CA THR A 95 4.17 17.47 1.13
C THR A 95 3.06 17.45 2.18
N GLU A 96 1.99 18.23 1.96
CA GLU A 96 0.80 18.25 2.83
C GLU A 96 0.04 16.93 2.80
N GLN A 97 -0.13 16.31 1.63
CA GLN A 97 -0.76 15.00 1.47
C GLN A 97 0.00 13.91 2.24
N ILE A 98 1.33 13.89 2.13
CA ILE A 98 2.19 12.97 2.88
C ILE A 98 2.05 13.24 4.38
N ALA A 99 2.10 14.49 4.82
CA ALA A 99 1.94 14.84 6.23
C ALA A 99 0.59 14.40 6.81
N SER A 100 -0.49 14.60 6.05
CA SER A 100 -1.85 14.15 6.42
C SER A 100 -1.95 12.62 6.50
N PHE A 101 -1.36 11.92 5.53
CA PHE A 101 -1.28 10.46 5.54
C PHE A 101 -0.51 9.95 6.77
N VAL A 102 0.66 10.52 7.07
CA VAL A 102 1.47 10.16 8.23
C VAL A 102 0.71 10.45 9.54
N LYS A 103 0.00 11.57 9.63
CA LYS A 103 -0.85 11.89 10.79
C LYS A 103 -1.94 10.84 11.00
N THR A 104 -2.59 10.42 9.92
CA THR A 104 -3.61 9.36 9.94
C THR A 104 -3.01 8.04 10.43
N VAL A 105 -1.85 7.66 9.92
CA VAL A 105 -1.12 6.45 10.32
C VAL A 105 -0.70 6.50 11.79
N LYS A 106 -0.20 7.65 12.28
CA LYS A 106 0.23 7.82 13.68
C LYS A 106 -0.93 7.84 14.68
N ASN A 107 -2.10 8.29 14.26
CA ASN A 107 -3.30 8.33 15.10
C ASN A 107 -4.02 6.98 15.18
N ALA A 108 -3.51 5.95 14.51
CA ALA A 108 -4.03 4.59 14.63
C ALA A 108 -3.97 4.16 16.10
N LYS A 109 -5.14 3.90 16.69
CA LYS A 109 -5.24 3.50 18.10
C LYS A 109 -4.53 2.16 18.30
N HIS A 110 -3.74 2.08 19.38
CA HIS A 110 -3.12 0.86 19.89
C HIS A 110 -4.17 -0.09 20.47
#